data_AF-A0A3G6ZLF1-F1
#
_entry.id   AF-A0A3G6ZLF1-F1
#
_cell.length_a   1.000
_cell.length_b   1.000
_cell.length_c   1.000
_cell.angle_alpha   90.00
_cell.angle_beta   90.00
_cell.angle_gamma   90.00
#
_symmetry.space_group_name_H-M   'P 1'
#
loop_
_entity.id
_entity.type
_entity.pdbx_description
1 polymer ?
#
loop_
_entity_poly.entity_id
_entity_poly.type
_entity_poly.pdbx_seq_one_letter_code
_entity_poly.pdbx_strand_id
1 'polypeptide(L)'
;MSALTETGRTAASVDRVLLGRAIVLVLALGQIVSNVVFEVFSPNDLQSGVEFSPIVPPGPMFAIWGVIITASILWSVLQVRPSVRDSAVRDRLVVPLSFVYAGFALWLAAASLGQQSPLTLLVFVLIVGAHAVAWRRITQGRAEIAGWKPVDRITLYVSQGIYAGWTSMAFFVNVATVAQGAGAPNDGVWGTTWQLFVIAAAAGVAVVFVVLSGGSAFYALAASYALVGAGISSSLGGFTVLAVALGVGVAIVVGSTVVVRALRARRGVG
;
A
#
# COMPACT_ATOMS: atom_id res chain seq x y z
N MET A 1 41.67 24.01 14.32
CA MET A 1 40.45 24.54 13.67
C MET A 1 39.72 23.55 12.75
N SER A 2 40.35 22.45 12.28
CA SER A 2 39.68 21.44 11.41
C SER A 2 38.75 20.46 12.14
N ALA A 3 39.06 20.07 13.39
CA ALA A 3 38.27 19.07 14.13
C ALA A 3 36.92 19.59 14.67
N LEU A 4 36.82 20.90 14.97
CA LEU A 4 35.61 21.55 15.49
C LEU A 4 34.55 21.79 14.39
N THR A 5 34.98 21.96 13.15
CA THR A 5 34.08 22.15 11.99
C THR A 5 33.51 20.82 11.48
N GLU A 6 34.22 19.71 11.71
CA GLU A 6 33.77 18.37 11.34
C GLU A 6 32.72 17.83 12.33
N THR A 7 32.95 17.97 13.65
CA THR A 7 32.01 17.56 14.71
C THR A 7 30.66 18.27 14.62
N GLY A 8 30.64 19.58 14.36
CA GLY A 8 29.41 20.36 14.19
C GLY A 8 28.59 19.97 12.96
N ARG A 9 29.24 19.51 11.87
CA ARG A 9 28.58 19.08 10.63
C ARG A 9 27.89 17.72 10.80
N THR A 10 28.50 16.80 11.56
CA THR A 10 27.91 15.51 11.92
C THR A 10 26.68 15.68 12.80
N ALA A 11 26.72 16.52 13.85
CA ALA A 11 25.57 16.74 14.73
C ALA A 11 24.35 17.31 13.98
N ALA A 12 24.56 18.35 13.15
CA ALA A 12 23.48 18.92 12.34
C ALA A 12 22.88 17.94 11.32
N SER A 13 23.66 16.97 10.82
CA SER A 13 23.16 15.93 9.91
C SER A 13 22.29 14.90 10.64
N VAL A 14 22.66 14.52 11.87
CA VAL A 14 21.89 13.61 12.73
C VAL A 14 20.55 14.24 13.13
N ASP A 15 20.56 15.54 13.48
CA ASP A 15 19.34 16.26 13.85
C ASP A 15 18.35 16.35 12.69
N ARG A 16 18.84 16.59 11.46
CA ARG A 16 17.99 16.61 10.25
C ARG A 16 17.35 15.26 9.97
N VAL A 17 18.09 14.16 10.17
CA VAL A 17 17.56 12.81 9.99
C VAL A 17 16.48 12.49 11.01
N LEU A 18 16.70 12.81 12.28
CA LEU A 18 15.72 12.61 13.34
C LEU A 18 14.45 13.44 13.10
N LEU A 19 14.61 14.68 12.65
CA LEU A 19 13.50 15.53 12.23
C LEU A 19 12.71 14.86 11.08
N GLY A 20 13.39 14.31 10.08
CA GLY A 20 12.77 13.57 8.99
C GLY A 20 11.94 12.37 9.49
N ARG A 21 12.49 11.57 10.40
CA ARG A 21 11.78 10.43 10.99
C ARG A 21 10.59 10.88 11.87
N ALA A 22 10.71 12.02 12.55
CA ALA A 22 9.61 12.63 13.29
C ALA A 22 8.48 13.12 12.37
N ILE A 23 8.81 13.69 11.21
CA ILE A 23 7.82 14.05 10.18
C ILE A 23 7.04 12.82 9.73
N VAL A 24 7.72 11.69 9.49
CA VAL A 24 7.05 10.43 9.13
C VAL A 24 6.07 9.97 10.22
N LEU A 25 6.44 10.10 11.50
CA LEU A 25 5.53 9.80 12.62
C LEU A 25 4.32 10.73 12.65
N VAL A 26 4.53 12.04 12.45
CA VAL A 26 3.43 13.02 12.38
C VAL A 26 2.49 12.68 11.22
N LEU A 27 3.01 12.34 10.04
CA LEU A 27 2.19 11.94 8.90
C LEU A 27 1.46 10.61 9.15
N ALA A 28 2.08 9.65 9.84
CA ALA A 28 1.44 8.40 10.21
C ALA A 28 0.24 8.62 11.14
N LEU A 29 0.40 9.49 12.15
CA LEU A 29 -0.69 9.93 13.04
C LEU A 29 -1.73 10.75 12.28
N GLY A 30 -1.30 11.55 11.32
CA GLY A 30 -2.15 12.34 10.43
C GLY A 30 -3.15 11.50 9.64
N GLN A 31 -2.91 10.21 9.42
CA GLN A 31 -3.88 9.31 8.81
C GLN A 31 -5.14 9.12 9.68
N ILE A 32 -5.00 9.09 11.02
CA ILE A 32 -6.17 9.05 11.93
C ILE A 32 -6.95 10.36 11.80
N VAL A 33 -6.24 11.48 11.90
CA VAL A 33 -6.83 12.82 11.79
C VAL A 33 -7.54 12.99 10.45
N SER A 34 -6.95 12.51 9.36
CA SER A 34 -7.53 12.62 8.01
C SER A 34 -8.83 11.84 7.87
N ASN A 35 -8.96 10.66 8.48
CA ASN A 35 -10.22 9.91 8.48
C ASN A 35 -11.31 10.69 9.23
N VAL A 36 -11.01 11.20 10.43
CA VAL A 36 -11.97 11.98 11.22
C VAL A 36 -12.38 13.25 10.47
N VAL A 37 -11.42 13.95 9.85
CA VAL A 37 -11.70 15.14 9.04
C VAL A 37 -12.59 14.80 7.85
N PHE A 38 -12.33 13.69 7.16
CA PHE A 38 -13.17 13.25 6.05
C PHE A 38 -14.59 12.92 6.52
N GLU A 39 -14.74 12.13 7.58
CA GLU A 39 -16.05 11.75 8.12
C GLU A 39 -16.90 12.93 8.59
N VAL A 40 -16.28 13.95 9.18
CA VAL A 40 -16.99 15.12 9.73
C VAL A 40 -17.25 16.20 8.68
N PHE A 41 -16.34 16.41 7.74
CA PHE A 41 -16.36 17.58 6.85
C PHE A 41 -16.54 17.24 5.36
N SER A 42 -16.45 15.98 4.95
CA SER A 42 -16.66 15.63 3.54
C SER A 42 -18.13 15.84 3.16
N PRO A 43 -18.42 16.52 2.04
CA PRO A 43 -19.78 16.60 1.51
C PRO A 43 -20.20 15.32 0.78
N ASN A 44 -19.28 14.37 0.59
CA ASN A 44 -19.49 13.14 -0.16
C ASN A 44 -19.15 11.91 0.69
N ASP A 45 -20.00 10.90 0.63
CA ASP A 45 -19.75 9.59 1.21
C ASP A 45 -18.98 8.67 0.25
N LEU A 46 -18.17 7.78 0.81
CA LEU A 46 -17.52 6.72 0.04
C LEU A 46 -18.47 5.53 -0.11
N GLN A 47 -18.92 5.30 -1.34
CA GLN A 47 -19.74 4.16 -1.72
C GLN A 47 -18.87 2.91 -1.92
N SER A 48 -19.45 1.75 -1.62
CA SER A 48 -18.75 0.46 -1.63
C SER A 48 -19.68 -0.68 -2.05
N GLY A 49 -19.10 -1.84 -2.32
CA GLY A 49 -19.85 -3.04 -2.67
C GLY A 49 -20.50 -3.01 -4.04
N VAL A 50 -21.30 -4.05 -4.30
CA VAL A 50 -21.98 -4.28 -5.58
C VAL A 50 -22.92 -3.15 -5.99
N GLU A 51 -23.58 -2.50 -5.03
CA GLU A 51 -24.50 -1.38 -5.29
C GLU A 51 -23.81 -0.22 -6.00
N PHE A 52 -22.51 -0.07 -5.77
CA PHE A 52 -21.68 0.89 -6.48
C PHE A 52 -21.01 0.28 -7.71
N SER A 53 -20.31 -0.84 -7.55
CA SER A 53 -19.50 -1.47 -8.59
C SER A 53 -19.24 -2.95 -8.30
N PRO A 54 -19.32 -3.84 -9.30
CA PRO A 54 -19.05 -5.28 -9.11
C PRO A 54 -17.64 -5.59 -8.60
N ILE A 55 -16.68 -4.70 -8.86
CA ILE A 55 -15.26 -4.90 -8.53
C ILE A 55 -14.75 -3.96 -7.42
N VAL A 56 -15.65 -3.26 -6.73
CA VAL A 56 -15.34 -2.51 -5.50
C VAL A 56 -15.70 -3.39 -4.29
N PRO A 57 -14.77 -3.61 -3.33
CA PRO A 57 -15.06 -4.43 -2.15
C PRO A 57 -16.25 -3.92 -1.32
N PRO A 58 -16.95 -4.79 -0.56
CA PRO A 58 -17.96 -4.36 0.41
C PRO A 58 -17.37 -3.47 1.50
N GLY A 59 -18.16 -2.54 2.04
CA GLY A 59 -17.77 -1.59 3.08
C GLY A 59 -16.93 -2.17 4.23
N PRO A 60 -17.32 -3.31 4.85
CA PRO A 60 -16.55 -3.92 5.93
C PRO A 60 -15.10 -4.29 5.55
N MET A 61 -14.80 -4.54 4.28
CA MET A 61 -13.44 -4.85 3.83
C MET A 61 -12.49 -3.65 3.98
N PHE A 62 -13.01 -2.43 4.02
CA PHE A 62 -12.19 -1.23 4.23
C PHE A 62 -11.71 -1.07 5.68
N ALA A 63 -12.18 -1.90 6.62
CA ALA A 63 -11.64 -1.95 7.99
C ALA A 63 -10.14 -2.30 8.04
N ILE A 64 -9.58 -2.88 6.97
CA ILE A 64 -8.13 -3.07 6.82
C ILE A 64 -7.32 -1.77 6.98
N TRP A 65 -7.90 -0.60 6.71
CA TRP A 65 -7.25 0.68 6.95
C TRP A 65 -6.88 0.87 8.42
N GLY A 66 -7.69 0.40 9.37
CA GLY A 66 -7.34 0.43 10.79
C GLY A 66 -6.06 -0.36 11.10
N VAL A 67 -5.90 -1.52 10.46
CA VAL A 67 -4.69 -2.36 10.58
C VAL A 67 -3.48 -1.65 9.94
N ILE A 68 -3.65 -1.09 8.75
CA ILE A 68 -2.59 -0.37 8.02
C ILE A 68 -2.12 0.85 8.81
N ILE A 69 -3.04 1.67 9.32
CA ILE A 69 -2.74 2.87 10.09
C ILE A 69 -2.01 2.50 11.38
N THR A 70 -2.50 1.50 12.11
CA THR A 70 -1.86 1.00 13.34
C THR A 70 -0.43 0.51 13.07
N ALA A 71 -0.23 -0.31 12.03
CA ALA A 71 1.09 -0.80 11.66
C ALA A 71 2.04 0.34 11.21
N SER A 72 1.51 1.35 10.52
CA SER A 72 2.26 2.54 10.08
C SER A 72 2.71 3.41 11.26
N ILE A 73 1.85 3.60 12.26
CA ILE A 73 2.18 4.32 13.49
C ILE A 73 3.23 3.54 14.28
N LEU A 74 3.03 2.23 14.49
CA LEU A 74 3.98 1.39 15.21
C LEU A 74 5.36 1.44 14.55
N TRP A 75 5.43 1.28 13.23
CA TRP A 75 6.67 1.41 12.47
C TRP A 75 7.33 2.78 12.68
N SER A 76 6.56 3.86 12.61
CA SER A 76 7.08 5.23 12.76
C SER A 76 7.60 5.51 14.17
N VAL A 77 6.94 5.00 15.21
CA VAL A 77 7.42 5.06 16.60
C VAL A 77 8.74 4.32 16.76
N LEU A 78 8.88 3.12 16.15
CA LEU A 78 10.12 2.36 16.24
C LEU A 78 11.31 3.06 15.56
N GLN A 79 11.05 3.90 14.53
CA GLN A 79 12.07 4.62 13.78
C GLN A 79 12.64 5.83 14.52
N VAL A 80 11.87 6.49 15.39
CA VAL A 80 12.31 7.71 16.11
C VAL A 80 13.13 7.43 17.37
N ARG A 81 13.27 6.16 17.78
CA ARG A 81 13.99 5.82 19.02
C ARG A 81 15.49 6.17 18.93
N PRO A 82 16.09 6.69 20.02
CA PRO A 82 17.52 7.02 20.04
C PRO A 82 18.44 5.83 19.75
N SER A 83 18.03 4.62 20.13
CA SER A 83 18.82 3.38 19.97
C SER A 83 18.98 2.91 18.52
N VAL A 84 18.29 3.54 17.56
CA VAL A 84 18.38 3.21 16.12
C VAL A 84 18.81 4.40 15.28
N ARG A 85 19.51 5.37 15.89
CA ARG A 85 19.98 6.59 15.22
C ARG A 85 20.82 6.27 13.98
N ASP A 86 21.76 5.35 14.09
CA ASP A 86 22.76 5.07 13.03
C ASP A 86 22.28 4.09 11.94
N SER A 87 20.98 4.03 11.65
CA SER A 87 20.39 3.15 10.65
C SER A 87 20.18 3.84 9.30
N ALA A 88 21.09 3.58 8.35
CA ALA A 88 21.03 4.17 7.02
C ALA A 88 19.82 3.70 6.20
N VAL A 89 19.30 2.49 6.43
CA VAL A 89 18.05 2.05 5.78
C VAL A 89 16.85 2.87 6.25
N ARG A 90 16.73 3.16 7.56
CA ARG A 90 15.64 4.00 8.08
C ARG A 90 15.65 5.39 7.47
N ASP A 91 16.83 5.97 7.28
CA ASP A 91 16.99 7.30 6.71
C ASP A 91 16.53 7.34 5.26
N ARG A 92 16.89 6.31 4.49
CA ARG A 92 16.47 6.18 3.10
C ARG A 92 14.96 5.93 2.94
N LEU A 93 14.27 5.53 4.01
CA LEU A 93 12.83 5.33 4.02
C LEU A 93 12.04 6.59 4.36
N VAL A 94 12.67 7.63 4.93
CA VAL A 94 11.97 8.86 5.34
C VAL A 94 11.18 9.46 4.18
N VAL A 95 11.83 9.78 3.07
CA VAL A 95 11.19 10.45 1.92
C VAL A 95 10.04 9.62 1.32
N PRO A 96 10.24 8.35 0.91
CA PRO A 96 9.15 7.59 0.32
C PRO A 96 7.99 7.35 1.31
N LEU A 97 8.27 7.13 2.60
CA LEU A 97 7.19 6.93 3.57
C LEU A 97 6.41 8.21 3.87
N SER A 98 7.06 9.38 3.82
CA SER A 98 6.34 10.65 3.88
C SER A 98 5.33 10.79 2.74
N PHE A 99 5.70 10.42 1.51
CA PHE A 99 4.77 10.44 0.38
C PHE A 99 3.64 9.40 0.51
N VAL A 100 3.94 8.20 1.01
CA VAL A 100 2.90 7.19 1.28
C VAL A 100 1.88 7.71 2.29
N TYR A 101 2.33 8.21 3.44
CA TYR A 101 1.43 8.62 4.52
C TYR A 101 0.72 9.95 4.24
N ALA A 102 1.39 10.91 3.59
CA ALA A 102 0.72 12.11 3.09
C ALA A 102 -0.28 11.77 1.98
N GLY A 103 0.05 10.78 1.14
CA GLY A 103 -0.83 10.29 0.09
C GLY A 103 -2.19 9.82 0.60
N PHE A 104 -2.26 9.25 1.80
CA PHE A 104 -3.53 8.88 2.43
C PHE A 104 -4.46 10.10 2.63
N ALA A 105 -3.92 11.18 3.21
CA ALA A 105 -4.66 12.43 3.41
C ALA A 105 -5.05 13.07 2.07
N LEU A 106 -4.13 13.07 1.10
CA LEU A 106 -4.38 13.57 -0.25
C LEU A 106 -5.46 12.76 -0.98
N TRP A 107 -5.53 11.45 -0.74
CA TRP A 107 -6.54 10.60 -1.35
C TRP A 107 -7.93 10.93 -0.80
N LEU A 108 -8.07 11.05 0.52
CA LEU A 108 -9.33 11.47 1.14
C LEU A 108 -9.74 12.87 0.67
N ALA A 109 -8.81 13.80 0.56
CA ALA A 109 -9.08 15.13 0.00
C ALA A 109 -9.50 15.09 -1.49
N ALA A 110 -8.91 14.21 -2.29
CA ALA A 110 -9.31 14.02 -3.68
C ALA A 110 -10.69 13.36 -3.79
N ALA A 111 -10.98 12.39 -2.93
CA ALA A 111 -12.26 11.67 -2.90
C ALA A 111 -13.41 12.52 -2.34
N SER A 112 -13.12 13.51 -1.49
CA SER A 112 -14.15 14.44 -0.99
C SER A 112 -14.66 15.40 -2.07
N LEU A 113 -13.95 15.54 -3.20
CA LEU A 113 -14.43 16.21 -4.41
C LEU A 113 -15.40 15.33 -5.23
N GLY A 114 -15.56 14.06 -4.83
CA GLY A 114 -16.29 13.01 -5.55
C GLY A 114 -15.39 11.78 -5.69
N GLN A 115 -15.88 10.60 -5.27
CA GLN A 115 -15.10 9.36 -5.27
C GLN A 115 -14.55 9.01 -6.68
N GLN A 116 -15.31 9.36 -7.72
CA GLN A 116 -14.99 9.20 -9.14
C GLN A 116 -14.01 10.26 -9.70
N SER A 117 -13.50 11.17 -8.87
CA SER A 117 -12.55 12.19 -9.29
C SER A 117 -11.26 11.55 -9.83
N PRO A 118 -10.80 11.88 -11.05
CA PRO A 118 -9.53 11.39 -11.59
C PRO A 118 -8.30 11.75 -10.75
N LEU A 119 -8.41 12.75 -9.86
CA LEU A 119 -7.34 13.11 -8.92
C LEU A 119 -6.98 11.95 -7.99
N THR A 120 -7.93 11.06 -7.68
CA THR A 120 -7.67 9.87 -6.88
C THR A 120 -6.63 8.96 -7.55
N LEU A 121 -6.63 8.85 -8.88
CA LEU A 121 -5.65 8.06 -9.63
C LEU A 121 -4.25 8.66 -9.54
N LEU A 122 -4.13 9.98 -9.65
CA LEU A 122 -2.84 10.66 -9.50
C LEU A 122 -2.25 10.42 -8.12
N VAL A 123 -3.10 10.47 -7.08
CA VAL A 123 -2.67 10.18 -5.71
C VAL A 123 -2.27 8.71 -5.54
N PHE A 124 -3.01 7.76 -6.11
CA PHE A 124 -2.60 6.36 -6.02
C PHE A 124 -1.33 6.04 -6.82
N VAL A 125 -1.08 6.71 -7.95
CA VAL A 125 0.20 6.62 -8.66
C VAL A 125 1.34 7.11 -7.78
N LEU A 126 1.16 8.22 -7.06
CA LEU A 126 2.11 8.71 -6.06
C LEU A 126 2.36 7.67 -4.96
N ILE A 127 1.30 7.13 -4.34
CA ILE A 127 1.40 6.17 -3.24
C ILE A 127 2.11 4.88 -3.68
N VAL A 128 1.66 4.28 -4.80
CA VAL A 128 2.23 3.03 -5.33
C VAL A 128 3.67 3.24 -5.76
N GLY A 129 3.98 4.37 -6.41
CA GLY A 129 5.35 4.74 -6.78
C GLY A 129 6.25 4.92 -5.56
N ALA A 130 5.78 5.63 -4.54
CA ALA A 130 6.51 5.81 -3.29
C ALA A 130 6.75 4.47 -2.56
N HIS A 131 5.77 3.57 -2.55
CA HIS A 131 5.93 2.21 -2.02
C HIS A 131 6.93 1.38 -2.83
N ALA A 132 6.94 1.48 -4.16
CA ALA A 132 7.93 0.81 -4.99
C ALA A 132 9.36 1.29 -4.66
N VAL A 133 9.53 2.61 -4.45
CA VAL A 133 10.81 3.18 -4.00
C VAL A 133 11.16 2.67 -2.60
N ALA A 134 10.24 2.71 -1.63
CA ALA A 134 10.46 2.19 -0.28
C ALA A 134 10.89 0.72 -0.32
N TRP A 135 10.20 -0.11 -1.09
CA TRP A 135 10.48 -1.53 -1.19
C TRP A 135 11.82 -1.84 -1.85
N ARG A 136 12.22 -1.02 -2.84
CA ARG A 136 13.58 -1.06 -3.39
C ARG A 136 14.63 -0.76 -2.31
N ARG A 137 14.41 0.25 -1.46
CA ARG A 137 15.34 0.57 -0.35
C ARG A 137 15.40 -0.56 0.68
N ILE A 138 14.26 -1.17 1.02
CA ILE A 138 14.18 -2.36 1.90
C ILE A 138 14.98 -3.51 1.29
N THR A 139 14.83 -3.74 -0.01
CA THR A 139 15.52 -4.83 -0.71
C THR A 139 17.03 -4.62 -0.77
N GLN A 140 17.49 -3.39 -1.01
CA GLN A 140 18.91 -3.02 -0.97
C GLN A 140 19.49 -3.08 0.46
N GLY A 141 18.65 -2.83 1.46
CA GLY A 141 19.00 -2.81 2.88
C GLY A 141 18.96 -4.15 3.60
N ARG A 142 18.74 -5.28 2.92
CA ARG A 142 18.46 -6.58 3.55
C ARG A 142 19.52 -7.03 4.55
N ALA A 143 20.81 -6.78 4.26
CA ALA A 143 21.90 -7.15 5.15
C ALA A 143 21.86 -6.38 6.48
N GLU A 144 21.62 -5.06 6.43
CA GLU A 144 21.44 -4.23 7.63
C GLU A 144 20.21 -4.69 8.43
N ILE A 145 19.09 -4.91 7.72
CA ILE A 145 17.81 -5.33 8.33
C ILE A 145 17.93 -6.72 8.99
N ALA A 146 18.78 -7.60 8.47
CA ALA A 146 18.98 -8.93 9.05
C ALA A 146 19.52 -8.88 10.48
N GLY A 147 20.34 -7.88 10.81
CA GLY A 147 20.89 -7.63 12.14
C GLY A 147 19.97 -6.85 13.09
N TRP A 148 18.81 -6.39 12.63
CA TRP A 148 17.87 -5.66 13.49
C TRP A 148 17.18 -6.57 14.49
N LYS A 149 16.67 -5.96 15.58
CA LYS A 149 15.79 -6.65 16.53
C LYS A 149 14.58 -7.25 15.78
N PRO A 150 14.11 -8.46 16.16
CA PRO A 150 12.99 -9.11 15.48
C PRO A 150 11.74 -8.21 15.37
N VAL A 151 11.41 -7.47 16.43
CA VAL A 151 10.27 -6.53 16.45
C VAL A 151 10.38 -5.44 15.38
N ASP A 152 11.58 -4.89 15.14
CA ASP A 152 11.78 -3.83 14.15
C ASP A 152 11.67 -4.37 12.73
N ARG A 153 12.24 -5.56 12.52
CA ARG A 153 12.22 -6.24 11.23
C ARG A 153 10.80 -6.67 10.86
N ILE A 154 10.09 -7.32 11.78
CA ILE A 154 8.72 -7.80 11.54
C ILE A 154 7.81 -6.60 11.30
N THR A 155 7.86 -5.58 12.16
CA THR A 155 7.04 -4.38 12.00
C THR A 155 7.28 -3.69 10.65
N LEU A 156 8.53 -3.57 10.19
CA LEU A 156 8.84 -3.04 8.86
C LEU A 156 8.11 -3.83 7.77
N TYR A 157 8.30 -5.15 7.71
CA TYR A 157 7.75 -5.97 6.64
C TYR A 157 6.22 -6.08 6.69
N VAL A 158 5.64 -6.10 7.89
CA VAL A 158 4.17 -6.08 8.09
C VAL A 158 3.60 -4.75 7.62
N SER A 159 4.08 -3.63 8.17
CA SER A 159 3.59 -2.29 7.84
C SER A 159 3.69 -2.03 6.34
N GLN A 160 4.87 -2.24 5.76
CA GLN A 160 5.10 -1.91 4.36
C GLN A 160 4.46 -2.92 3.42
N GLY A 161 4.41 -4.20 3.81
CA GLY A 161 3.82 -5.24 2.98
C GLY A 161 2.31 -5.07 2.86
N ILE A 162 1.61 -4.93 3.99
CA ILE A 162 0.15 -4.77 4.00
C ILE A 162 -0.26 -3.48 3.29
N TYR A 163 0.41 -2.37 3.58
CA TYR A 163 0.08 -1.07 2.97
C TYR A 163 0.29 -1.12 1.44
N ALA A 164 1.45 -1.58 0.97
CA ALA A 164 1.71 -1.70 -0.47
C ALA A 164 0.73 -2.67 -1.15
N GLY A 165 0.41 -3.79 -0.50
CA GLY A 165 -0.54 -4.78 -1.02
C GLY A 165 -1.92 -4.18 -1.23
N TRP A 166 -2.47 -3.58 -0.19
CA TRP A 166 -3.78 -2.93 -0.24
C TRP A 166 -3.83 -1.77 -1.24
N THR A 167 -2.89 -0.83 -1.17
CA THR A 167 -2.89 0.37 -2.04
C THR A 167 -2.69 0.05 -3.50
N SER A 168 -1.91 -0.99 -3.83
CA SER A 168 -1.76 -1.42 -5.21
C SER A 168 -3.07 -1.93 -5.80
N MET A 169 -3.92 -2.59 -5.00
CA MET A 169 -5.25 -3.03 -5.46
C MET A 169 -6.25 -1.88 -5.43
N ALA A 170 -6.20 -1.02 -4.42
CA ALA A 170 -7.04 0.17 -4.33
C ALA A 170 -6.84 1.13 -5.52
N PHE A 171 -5.64 1.19 -6.11
CA PHE A 171 -5.43 1.89 -7.38
C PHE A 171 -6.39 1.39 -8.48
N PHE A 172 -6.50 0.07 -8.67
CA PHE A 172 -7.39 -0.51 -9.68
C PHE A 172 -8.88 -0.38 -9.32
N VAL A 173 -9.20 -0.38 -8.03
CA VAL A 173 -10.55 0.00 -7.55
C VAL A 173 -10.86 1.45 -7.95
N ASN A 174 -9.90 2.37 -7.84
CA ASN A 174 -10.10 3.76 -8.28
C ASN A 174 -10.15 3.88 -9.81
N VAL A 175 -9.41 3.06 -10.57
CA VAL A 175 -9.54 3.00 -12.03
C VAL A 175 -10.98 2.62 -12.41
N ALA A 176 -11.54 1.61 -11.75
CA ALA A 176 -12.92 1.20 -11.97
C ALA A 176 -13.93 2.30 -11.60
N THR A 177 -13.75 2.95 -10.45
CA THR A 177 -14.60 4.04 -9.97
C THR A 177 -14.59 5.23 -10.95
N VAL A 178 -13.40 5.63 -11.44
CA VAL A 178 -13.28 6.75 -12.40
C VAL A 178 -13.89 6.37 -13.75
N ALA A 179 -13.67 5.14 -14.23
CA ALA A 179 -14.27 4.66 -15.48
C ALA A 179 -15.80 4.67 -15.42
N GLN A 180 -16.38 4.23 -14.30
CA GLN A 180 -17.83 4.25 -14.07
C GLN A 180 -18.38 5.67 -13.95
N GLY A 181 -17.67 6.55 -13.24
CA GLY A 181 -18.01 7.97 -13.20
C GLY A 181 -17.97 8.66 -14.57
N ALA A 182 -17.19 8.12 -15.51
CA ALA A 182 -17.16 8.55 -16.91
C ALA A 182 -18.21 7.85 -17.80
N GLY A 183 -19.10 7.02 -17.23
CA GLY A 183 -20.19 6.35 -17.93
C GLY A 183 -19.90 4.93 -18.43
N ALA A 184 -18.80 4.28 -17.98
CA ALA A 184 -18.56 2.89 -18.32
C ALA A 184 -19.66 1.99 -17.70
N PRO A 185 -20.29 1.09 -18.48
CA PRO A 185 -21.36 0.24 -17.97
C PRO A 185 -20.82 -0.84 -17.03
N ASN A 186 -21.62 -1.23 -16.04
CA ASN A 186 -21.27 -2.31 -15.13
C ASN A 186 -21.64 -3.70 -15.68
N ASP A 187 -22.57 -3.76 -16.64
CA ASP A 187 -23.14 -4.99 -17.19
C ASP A 187 -22.98 -5.08 -18.72
N GLY A 188 -23.50 -6.18 -19.27
CA GLY A 188 -23.35 -6.50 -20.69
C GLY A 188 -21.92 -6.92 -21.07
N VAL A 189 -21.73 -7.13 -22.38
CA VAL A 189 -20.46 -7.63 -22.94
C VAL A 189 -19.34 -6.63 -22.68
N TRP A 190 -19.58 -5.35 -22.95
CA TRP A 190 -18.58 -4.31 -22.73
C TRP A 190 -18.26 -4.14 -21.25
N GLY A 191 -19.30 -4.08 -20.39
CA GLY A 191 -19.14 -3.95 -18.94
C GLY A 191 -18.27 -5.06 -18.35
N THR A 192 -18.53 -6.30 -18.76
CA THR A 192 -17.70 -7.45 -18.34
C THR A 192 -16.28 -7.34 -18.86
N THR A 193 -16.10 -6.95 -20.12
CA THR A 193 -14.78 -6.95 -20.78
C THR A 193 -13.81 -5.96 -20.15
N TRP A 194 -14.22 -4.71 -19.91
CA TRP A 194 -13.29 -3.73 -19.34
C TRP A 194 -12.95 -4.05 -17.87
N GLN A 195 -13.91 -4.59 -17.11
CA GLN A 195 -13.66 -5.02 -15.72
C GLN A 195 -12.69 -6.19 -15.67
N LEU A 196 -12.76 -7.14 -16.61
CA LEU A 196 -11.78 -8.20 -16.75
C LEU A 196 -10.37 -7.67 -17.03
N PHE A 197 -10.23 -6.63 -17.85
CA PHE A 197 -8.93 -5.98 -18.05
C PHE A 197 -8.39 -5.32 -16.77
N VAL A 198 -9.25 -4.67 -15.99
CA VAL A 198 -8.87 -4.10 -14.69
C VAL A 198 -8.42 -5.19 -13.71
N ILE A 199 -9.17 -6.29 -13.61
CA ILE A 199 -8.83 -7.45 -12.77
C ILE A 199 -7.49 -8.07 -13.21
N ALA A 200 -7.30 -8.28 -14.51
CA ALA A 200 -6.08 -8.85 -15.07
C ALA A 200 -4.86 -7.94 -14.80
N ALA A 201 -5.01 -6.62 -14.96
CA ALA A 201 -3.97 -5.65 -14.64
C ALA A 201 -3.64 -5.64 -13.14
N ALA A 202 -4.65 -5.71 -12.27
CA ALA A 202 -4.46 -5.81 -10.83
C ALA A 202 -3.68 -7.07 -10.43
N ALA A 203 -4.11 -8.24 -10.90
CA ALA A 203 -3.42 -9.50 -10.64
C ALA A 203 -1.98 -9.48 -11.21
N GLY A 204 -1.78 -8.95 -12.42
CA GLY A 204 -0.48 -8.79 -13.04
C GLY A 204 0.48 -7.94 -12.21
N VAL A 205 0.04 -6.74 -11.78
CA VAL A 205 0.85 -5.86 -10.91
C VAL A 205 1.17 -6.54 -9.57
N ALA A 206 0.21 -7.26 -8.99
CA ALA A 206 0.45 -8.01 -7.76
C ALA A 206 1.53 -9.08 -7.93
N VAL A 207 1.49 -9.85 -9.02
CA VAL A 207 2.53 -10.84 -9.33
C VAL A 207 3.89 -10.18 -9.54
N VAL A 208 3.94 -9.08 -10.30
CA VAL A 208 5.18 -8.33 -10.53
C VAL A 208 5.79 -7.88 -9.19
N PHE A 209 4.99 -7.30 -8.30
CA PHE A 209 5.47 -6.88 -6.98
C PHE A 209 5.90 -8.07 -6.12
N VAL A 210 5.19 -9.20 -6.15
CA VAL A 210 5.59 -10.44 -5.46
C VAL A 210 6.97 -10.91 -5.94
N VAL A 211 7.23 -10.89 -7.24
CA VAL A 211 8.54 -11.28 -7.80
C VAL A 211 9.64 -10.31 -7.35
N LEU A 212 9.41 -9.00 -7.52
CA LEU A 212 10.38 -7.95 -7.16
C LEU A 212 10.66 -7.89 -5.66
N SER A 213 9.64 -8.12 -4.84
CA SER A 213 9.77 -8.16 -3.38
C SER A 213 10.42 -9.44 -2.87
N GLY A 214 10.51 -10.46 -3.71
CA GLY A 214 11.03 -11.76 -3.32
C GLY A 214 10.07 -12.63 -2.53
N GLY A 215 8.79 -12.54 -2.84
CA GLY A 215 7.75 -13.34 -2.20
C GLY A 215 7.33 -12.76 -0.85
N SER A 216 7.09 -11.44 -0.80
CA SER A 216 6.54 -10.79 0.39
C SER A 216 5.15 -11.34 0.72
N ALA A 217 5.06 -12.13 1.78
CA ALA A 217 3.80 -12.75 2.19
C ALA A 217 2.77 -11.71 2.67
N PHE A 218 3.21 -10.66 3.38
CA PHE A 218 2.32 -9.60 3.86
C PHE A 218 1.71 -8.79 2.71
N TYR A 219 2.48 -8.55 1.64
CA TYR A 219 1.97 -7.96 0.42
C TYR A 219 0.94 -8.86 -0.25
N ALA A 220 1.30 -10.12 -0.49
CA ALA A 220 0.43 -11.08 -1.16
C ALA A 220 -0.89 -11.28 -0.40
N LEU A 221 -0.83 -11.33 0.93
CA LEU A 221 -2.00 -11.43 1.80
C LEU A 221 -2.94 -10.23 1.63
N ALA A 222 -2.42 -9.00 1.71
CA ALA A 222 -3.23 -7.79 1.59
C ALA A 222 -3.78 -7.59 0.17
N ALA A 223 -3.00 -7.89 -0.86
CA ALA A 223 -3.48 -7.86 -2.24
C ALA A 223 -4.57 -8.91 -2.48
N SER A 224 -4.37 -10.14 -2.00
CA SER A 224 -5.38 -11.21 -2.11
C SER A 224 -6.65 -10.86 -1.33
N TYR A 225 -6.52 -10.24 -0.16
CA TYR A 225 -7.66 -9.77 0.64
C TYR A 225 -8.53 -8.77 -0.15
N ALA A 226 -7.91 -7.83 -0.87
CA ALA A 226 -8.65 -6.88 -1.71
C ALA A 226 -9.35 -7.57 -2.90
N LEU A 227 -8.67 -8.51 -3.57
CA LEU A 227 -9.26 -9.28 -4.67
C LEU A 227 -10.42 -10.17 -4.19
N VAL A 228 -10.30 -10.77 -3.01
CA VAL A 228 -11.40 -11.51 -2.35
C VAL A 228 -12.57 -10.57 -2.08
N GLY A 229 -12.31 -9.36 -1.57
CA GLY A 229 -13.34 -8.36 -1.34
C GLY A 229 -14.12 -8.03 -2.62
N ALA A 230 -13.42 -7.70 -3.71
CA ALA A 230 -14.05 -7.49 -5.00
C ALA A 230 -14.82 -8.75 -5.48
N GLY A 231 -14.28 -9.95 -5.22
CA GLY A 231 -14.92 -11.22 -5.57
C GLY A 231 -16.24 -11.44 -4.85
N ILE A 232 -16.33 -11.02 -3.58
CA ILE A 232 -17.58 -11.03 -2.80
C ILE A 232 -18.61 -10.12 -3.47
N SER A 233 -18.25 -8.88 -3.81
CA SER A 233 -19.17 -7.96 -4.51
C SER A 233 -19.65 -8.52 -5.84
N SER A 234 -18.73 -9.02 -6.67
CA SER A 234 -19.07 -9.64 -7.96
C SER A 234 -20.00 -10.84 -7.80
N SER A 235 -19.78 -11.67 -6.78
CA SER A 235 -20.61 -12.85 -6.50
C SER A 235 -22.02 -12.47 -6.05
N LEU A 236 -22.13 -11.50 -5.13
CA LEU A 236 -23.42 -11.01 -4.63
C LEU A 236 -24.24 -10.33 -5.73
N GLY A 237 -23.58 -9.70 -6.70
CA GLY A 237 -24.24 -9.07 -7.85
C GLY A 237 -24.58 -10.00 -9.02
N GLY A 238 -24.28 -11.29 -8.93
CA GLY A 238 -24.50 -12.22 -10.05
C GLY A 238 -23.50 -12.08 -11.20
N PHE A 239 -22.39 -11.34 -11.02
CA PHE A 239 -21.33 -11.19 -12.01
C PHE A 239 -20.35 -12.37 -11.94
N THR A 240 -20.85 -13.59 -12.23
CA THR A 240 -20.10 -14.84 -12.04
C THR A 240 -18.74 -14.85 -12.76
N VAL A 241 -18.67 -14.33 -13.97
CA VAL A 241 -17.42 -14.26 -14.75
C VAL A 241 -16.36 -13.41 -14.04
N LEU A 242 -16.75 -12.27 -13.46
CA LEU A 242 -15.85 -11.39 -12.72
C LEU A 242 -15.41 -12.04 -11.40
N ALA A 243 -16.34 -12.68 -10.68
CA ALA A 243 -16.05 -13.42 -9.45
C ALA A 243 -15.03 -14.55 -9.68
N VAL A 244 -15.19 -15.32 -10.76
CA VAL A 244 -14.23 -16.37 -11.15
C VAL A 244 -12.87 -15.76 -11.50
N ALA A 245 -12.84 -14.69 -12.29
CA ALA A 245 -11.59 -14.02 -12.65
C ALA A 245 -10.83 -13.49 -11.43
N LEU A 246 -11.53 -12.95 -10.44
CA LEU A 246 -10.95 -12.50 -9.17
C LEU A 246 -10.41 -13.67 -8.35
N GLY A 247 -11.14 -14.80 -8.27
CA GLY A 247 -10.66 -16.03 -7.64
C GLY A 247 -9.40 -16.59 -8.31
N VAL A 248 -9.35 -16.58 -9.65
CA VAL A 248 -8.14 -16.93 -10.42
C VAL A 248 -6.99 -15.97 -10.12
N GLY A 249 -7.27 -14.66 -10.04
CA GLY A 249 -6.28 -13.65 -9.64
C GLY A 249 -5.66 -13.94 -8.27
N VAL A 250 -6.48 -14.28 -7.28
CA VAL A 250 -6.02 -14.70 -5.94
C VAL A 250 -5.13 -15.94 -6.03
N ALA A 251 -5.56 -16.98 -6.74
CA ALA A 251 -4.79 -18.21 -6.91
C ALA A 251 -3.43 -17.95 -7.57
N ILE A 252 -3.38 -17.08 -8.59
CA ILE A 252 -2.14 -16.68 -9.27
C ILE A 252 -1.20 -15.93 -8.31
N VAL A 253 -1.70 -14.98 -7.53
CA VAL A 253 -0.88 -14.22 -6.57
C VAL A 253 -0.31 -15.12 -5.48
N VAL A 254 -1.12 -16.00 -4.91
CA VAL A 254 -0.70 -16.97 -3.89
C VAL A 254 0.30 -17.98 -4.47
N GLY A 255 -0.01 -18.58 -5.62
CA GLY A 255 0.87 -19.53 -6.31
C GLY A 255 2.22 -18.90 -6.65
N SER A 256 2.22 -17.68 -7.20
CA SER A 256 3.45 -16.93 -7.49
C SER A 256 4.27 -16.67 -6.23
N THR A 257 3.61 -16.35 -5.11
CA THR A 257 4.29 -16.13 -3.83
C THR A 257 4.96 -17.40 -3.32
N VAL A 258 4.28 -18.54 -3.38
CA VAL A 258 4.83 -19.85 -2.99
C VAL A 258 6.04 -20.20 -3.87
N VAL A 259 5.90 -20.08 -5.20
CA VAL A 259 6.97 -20.39 -6.16
C VAL A 259 8.20 -19.51 -5.93
N VAL A 260 8.03 -18.18 -5.82
CA VAL A 260 9.15 -17.25 -5.61
C VAL A 260 9.88 -17.55 -4.29
N ARG A 261 9.15 -17.88 -3.22
CA ARG A 261 9.75 -18.23 -1.93
C ARG A 261 10.50 -19.55 -1.99
N ALA A 262 9.93 -20.58 -2.62
CA ALA A 262 10.56 -21.88 -2.80
C ALA A 262 11.86 -21.79 -3.61
N LEU A 263 11.85 -21.04 -4.71
CA LEU A 263 13.04 -20.83 -5.54
C LEU A 263 14.16 -20.10 -4.79
N ARG A 264 13.81 -19.14 -3.91
CA ARG A 264 14.78 -18.42 -3.09
C ARG A 264 15.38 -19.29 -1.98
N ALA A 265 14.56 -20.12 -1.34
CA ALA A 265 15.05 -21.07 -0.33
C ALA A 265 16.09 -22.03 -0.95
N ARG A 266 15.83 -22.55 -2.15
CA ARG A 266 16.77 -23.42 -2.88
C ARG A 266 18.12 -22.74 -3.19
N ARG A 267 18.10 -21.45 -3.53
CA ARG A 267 19.32 -20.66 -3.83
C ARG A 267 20.13 -20.25 -2.60
N GLY A 268 19.57 -20.37 -1.40
CA GLY A 268 20.28 -20.08 -0.15
C GLY A 268 20.85 -21.31 0.56
N VAL A 269 20.60 -22.50 0.02
CA VAL A 269 21.08 -23.80 0.56
C VAL A 269 22.26 -24.35 -0.26
N GLY A 270 22.59 -23.73 -1.41
CA GLY A 270 23.81 -24.01 -2.19
C GLY A 270 24.77 -22.83 -2.09
#